data_AF-A0A356EV08-F1
#
_entry.id   AF-A0A356EV08-F1
#
_cell.length_a   1.000
_cell.length_b   1.000
_cell.length_c   1.000
_cell.angle_alpha   90.00
_cell.angle_beta   90.00
_cell.angle_gamma   90.00
#
_symmetry.space_group_name_H-M   'P 1'
#
loop_
_entity.id
_entity.type
_entity.pdbx_description
1 polymer ?
#
loop_
_entity_poly.entity_id
_entity_poly.type
_entity_poly.pdbx_seq_one_letter_code
_entity_poly.pdbx_strand_id
1 'polypeptide(L)'
;MSTGLLGRKVGMTQVYSPSGEVIPVTVLQAGPCDVLRLKTVESDGYEAVQLGFLDKPRRLARRSERGQVATLDSKRQKQRSAAGAPL
;
A
#
# COMPACT_ATOMS: atom_id res chain seq x y z
N MET A 1 10.43 16.15 5.59
CA MET A 1 10.07 14.76 5.24
C MET A 1 9.17 14.79 4.01
N SER A 2 9.55 14.19 2.88
CA SER A 2 8.67 14.10 1.71
C SER A 2 7.73 12.90 1.85
N THR A 3 6.44 13.11 1.66
CA THR A 3 5.44 12.04 1.64
C THR A 3 5.53 11.29 0.31
N GLY A 4 5.65 9.97 0.37
CA GLY A 4 5.74 9.10 -0.82
C GLY A 4 4.77 7.93 -0.76
N LEU A 5 4.43 7.38 -1.92
CA LEU A 5 3.57 6.20 -2.05
C LEU A 5 4.36 5.03 -2.63
N LEU A 6 3.98 3.83 -2.23
CA LEU A 6 4.45 2.60 -2.87
C LEU A 6 3.60 2.32 -4.12
N GLY A 7 4.28 1.88 -5.18
CA GLY A 7 3.65 1.55 -6.45
C GLY A 7 4.35 0.43 -7.18
N ARG A 8 3.60 -0.31 -7.99
CA ARG A 8 4.12 -1.37 -8.87
C ARG A 8 4.19 -0.84 -10.30
N LYS A 9 5.34 -1.05 -10.97
CA LYS A 9 5.44 -0.86 -12.42
C LYS A 9 4.52 -1.83 -13.14
N VAL A 10 3.52 -1.30 -13.84
CA VAL A 10 2.58 -2.10 -14.65
C VAL A 10 3.15 -2.32 -16.05
N GLY A 11 3.75 -1.28 -16.62
CA GLY A 11 4.29 -1.33 -17.96
C GLY A 11 4.68 0.05 -18.46
N MET A 12 4.95 0.15 -19.75
CA MET A 12 5.26 1.41 -20.42
C MET A 12 4.27 1.60 -21.57
N THR A 13 3.91 2.85 -21.82
CA THR A 13 3.05 3.26 -22.92
C THR A 13 3.51 4.63 -23.41
N GLN A 14 2.74 5.27 -24.27
CA GLN A 14 3.01 6.61 -24.75
C GLN A 14 1.76 7.47 -24.65
N VAL A 15 1.96 8.76 -24.37
CA VAL A 15 0.92 9.78 -24.43
C VAL A 15 1.26 10.77 -25.54
N TYR A 16 0.24 11.23 -26.25
CA TYR A 16 0.39 12.24 -27.28
C TYR A 16 0.10 13.61 -26.67
N SER A 17 1.04 14.55 -26.83
CA SER A 17 0.82 15.93 -26.40
C SER A 17 -0.15 16.65 -27.35
N PRO A 18 -0.74 17.79 -26.94
CA PRO A 18 -1.55 18.61 -27.83
C PRO A 18 -0.81 19.14 -29.06
N SER A 19 0.52 19.23 -29.02
CA SER A 19 1.38 19.60 -30.14
C SER A 19 1.75 18.43 -31.06
N GLY A 20 1.25 17.22 -30.79
CA GLY A 20 1.50 16.02 -31.59
C GLY A 20 2.79 15.26 -31.23
N GLU A 21 3.46 15.63 -30.13
CA GLU A 21 4.67 14.95 -29.66
C GLU A 21 4.31 13.61 -28.97
N VAL A 22 5.14 12.59 -29.18
CA VAL A 22 5.01 11.28 -28.54
C VAL A 22 5.90 11.22 -27.29
N ILE A 23 5.28 11.14 -26.11
CA ILE A 23 6.00 11.10 -24.84
C ILE A 23 5.90 9.68 -24.25
N PRO A 24 7.02 8.94 -24.12
CA PRO A 24 7.02 7.63 -23.49
C PRO A 24 6.84 7.76 -21.97
N VAL A 25 5.92 7.00 -21.41
CA VAL A 25 5.57 7.04 -19.98
C VAL A 25 5.54 5.66 -19.35
N THR A 26 5.79 5.59 -18.05
CA THR A 26 5.63 4.36 -17.26
C THR A 26 4.32 4.42 -16.48
N VAL A 27 3.51 3.36 -16.60
CA VAL A 27 2.29 3.22 -15.82
C VAL A 27 2.64 2.59 -14.47
N LEU A 28 2.35 3.31 -13.39
CA LEU A 28 2.51 2.83 -12.02
C LEU A 28 1.13 2.58 -11.40
N GLN A 29 0.93 1.38 -10.86
CA GLN A 29 -0.22 1.08 -10.01
C GLN A 29 0.16 1.41 -8.57
N ALA A 30 -0.38 2.52 -8.05
CA ALA A 30 -0.22 2.90 -6.65
C ALA A 30 -1.25 2.17 -5.77
N GLY A 31 -0.79 1.71 -4.61
CA GLY A 31 -1.64 1.26 -3.50
C GLY A 31 -2.52 0.02 -3.70
N PRO A 32 -3.27 -0.37 -2.65
CA PRO A 32 -3.39 0.32 -1.35
C PRO A 32 -2.09 0.41 -0.55
N CYS A 33 -1.88 1.55 0.13
CA CYS A 33 -0.69 1.89 0.93
C CYS A 33 -1.07 2.28 2.36
N ASP A 34 -1.36 1.31 3.21
CA ASP A 34 -1.76 1.57 4.61
C ASP A 34 -0.56 1.93 5.49
N VAL A 35 -0.73 2.85 6.45
CA VAL A 35 0.30 3.17 7.43
C VAL A 35 0.34 2.07 8.50
N LEU A 36 1.47 1.37 8.60
CA LEU A 36 1.65 0.27 9.55
C LEU A 36 2.27 0.73 10.87
N ARG A 37 3.24 1.65 10.81
CA ARG A 37 3.97 2.17 11.97
C ARG A 37 4.53 3.55 11.68
N LEU A 38 4.48 4.41 12.67
CA LEU A 38 5.23 5.66 12.72
C LEU A 38 6.48 5.44 13.56
N LYS A 39 7.63 5.85 13.04
CA LYS A 39 8.93 5.80 13.72
C LYS A 39 9.31 7.21 14.14
N THR A 40 9.73 7.35 15.39
CA THR A 40 10.14 8.63 15.96
C THR A 40 11.60 8.58 16.41
N VAL A 41 12.20 9.73 16.64
CA VAL A 41 13.60 9.82 17.09
C VAL A 41 13.78 9.13 18.45
N GLU A 42 12.80 9.24 19.35
CA GLU A 42 12.86 8.67 20.70
C GLU A 42 12.77 7.13 20.70
N SER A 43 12.04 6.56 19.74
CA SER A 43 11.75 5.13 19.69
C SER A 43 12.69 4.36 18.76
N ASP A 44 13.04 4.95 17.61
CA ASP A 44 13.76 4.30 16.51
C ASP A 44 15.07 5.02 16.13
N GLY A 45 15.36 6.20 16.70
CA GLY A 45 16.56 7.00 16.40
C GLY A 45 16.47 7.83 15.12
N TYR A 46 15.32 7.82 14.43
CA TYR A 46 15.04 8.62 13.24
C TYR A 46 13.54 8.74 12.98
N GLU A 47 13.15 9.73 12.19
CA GLU A 47 11.77 9.86 11.71
C GLU A 47 11.55 9.00 10.45
N ALA A 48 10.54 8.14 10.47
CA ALA A 48 10.07 7.42 9.27
C ALA A 48 8.61 6.97 9.36
N VAL A 49 8.00 6.73 8.20
CA VAL A 49 6.68 6.09 8.10
C VAL A 49 6.84 4.75 7.42
N GLN A 50 6.38 3.68 8.09
CA GLN A 50 6.29 2.36 7.49
C GLN A 50 4.95 2.19 6.79
N LEU A 51 5.00 1.95 5.48
CA LEU A 51 3.82 1.68 4.66
C LEU A 51 3.70 0.19 4.32
N GLY A 52 2.47 -0.31 4.30
CA GLY A 52 2.10 -1.57 3.66
C GLY A 52 1.87 -1.35 2.17
N PHE A 53 1.88 -2.43 1.38
CA PHE A 53 1.58 -2.36 -0.05
C PHE A 53 0.91 -3.64 -0.52
N LEU A 54 -0.30 -3.49 -1.07
CA LEU A 54 -1.18 -4.59 -1.50
C LEU A 54 -1.51 -5.61 -0.39
N ASP A 55 -2.57 -6.37 -0.61
CA ASP A 55 -2.91 -7.46 0.30
C ASP A 55 -1.98 -8.66 0.14
N LYS A 56 -1.55 -9.20 1.27
CA LYS A 56 -0.87 -10.50 1.36
C LYS A 56 -1.84 -11.56 1.88
N PRO A 57 -2.06 -12.69 1.17
CA PRO A 57 -2.89 -13.77 1.67
C PRO A 57 -2.41 -14.27 3.03
N ARG A 58 -3.33 -14.43 4.00
CA ARG A 58 -3.00 -14.82 5.40
C ARG A 58 -2.19 -16.12 5.49
N ARG A 59 -2.43 -17.08 4.60
CA ARG A 59 -1.69 -18.36 4.53
C ARG A 59 -0.21 -18.17 4.19
N LEU A 60 0.12 -17.12 3.43
CA LEU A 60 1.48 -16.77 3.04
C LEU A 60 2.17 -15.83 4.04
N ALA A 61 1.43 -15.31 5.03
CA ALA A 61 1.95 -14.41 6.05
C ALA A 61 2.44 -15.17 7.29
N ARG A 62 3.65 -14.85 7.75
CA ARG A 62 4.25 -15.39 8.98
C ARG A 62 3.52 -14.88 10.21
N ARG A 63 3.66 -15.58 11.35
CA ARG A 63 2.97 -15.23 12.61
C ARG A 63 3.25 -13.78 13.05
N SER A 64 4.50 -13.34 12.96
CA SER A 64 4.92 -11.98 13.31
C SER A 64 4.25 -10.92 12.43
N GLU A 65 4.28 -11.11 11.10
CA GLU A 65 3.63 -10.21 10.14
C GLU A 65 2.13 -10.07 10.43
N ARG A 66 1.46 -11.19 10.72
CA ARG A 66 0.03 -11.21 11.08
C ARG A 66 -0.26 -10.47 12.38
N GLY A 67 0.64 -10.57 13.36
CA GLY A 67 0.51 -9.83 14.61
C GLY A 67 0.66 -8.32 14.39
N GLN A 68 1.59 -7.91 13.53
CA GLN A 68 1.83 -6.51 13.22
C GLN A 68 0.64 -5.81 12.57
N VAL A 69 -0.08 -6.50 11.68
CA VAL A 69 -1.24 -5.93 10.93
C VAL A 69 -2.59 -6.31 11.54
N ALA A 70 -2.62 -6.87 12.75
CA ALA A 70 -3.85 -7.42 13.35
C ALA A 70 -4.94 -6.36 13.59
N THR A 71 -4.55 -5.11 13.78
CA THR A 71 -5.45 -3.96 14.03
C THR A 71 -5.98 -3.33 12.74
N LEU A 72 -5.41 -3.66 11.58
CA LEU A 72 -5.82 -3.10 10.29
C LEU A 72 -7.00 -3.87 9.73
N ASP A 73 -7.94 -3.14 9.11
CA ASP A 73 -9.11 -3.75 8.50
C ASP A 73 -8.74 -4.65 7.33
N SER A 74 -8.97 -5.96 7.49
CA SER A 74 -8.76 -6.90 6.39
C SER A 74 -9.91 -6.87 5.38
N LYS A 75 -9.64 -7.18 4.10
CA LYS A 75 -10.68 -7.38 3.08
C LYS A 75 -11.79 -8.33 3.55
N ARG A 76 -11.42 -9.39 4.29
CA ARG A 76 -12.37 -10.35 4.86
C ARG A 76 -13.29 -9.71 5.90
N GLN A 77 -12.73 -8.83 6.74
CA GLN A 77 -13.52 -8.10 7.74
C GLN A 77 -14.52 -7.18 7.05
N LYS A 78 -14.06 -6.39 6.06
CA LYS A 78 -14.93 -5.52 5.24
C LYS A 78 -16.03 -6.31 4.51
N GLN A 79 -15.72 -7.50 3.99
CA GLN A 79 -16.72 -8.38 3.37
C GLN A 79 -17.72 -8.95 4.38
N ARG A 80 -17.29 -9.36 5.58
CA ARG A 80 -18.18 -9.88 6.64
C ARG A 80 -19.11 -8.79 7.18
N SER A 81 -18.60 -7.58 7.39
CA SER A 81 -19.43 -6.44 7.81
C SER A 81 -20.38 -5.98 6.72
N ALA A 82 -19.97 -6.00 5.43
CA ALA A 82 -20.90 -5.78 4.31
C ALA A 82 -21.98 -6.87 4.18
N ALA A 83 -21.68 -8.11 4.59
CA ALA A 83 -22.61 -9.23 4.59
C ALA A 83 -23.48 -9.35 5.87
N GLY A 84 -23.41 -8.37 6.78
CA GLY A 84 -24.23 -8.34 8.00
C GLY A 84 -23.89 -9.41 9.04
N ALA A 85 -22.74 -10.07 8.93
CA ALA A 85 -22.29 -11.07 9.91
C ALA A 85 -21.62 -10.37 11.11
N PRO A 86 -21.89 -10.78 12.36
CA PRO A 86 -21.20 -10.23 13.52
C PRO A 86 -19.68 -10.51 13.40
N LEU A 87 -18.89 -9.49 13.78
CA LEU A 87 -17.43 -9.48 13.67
C LEU A 87 -16.79 -10.62 14.48
#